data_AF-A0A4S1WG78-F1
#
_entry.id   AF-A0A4S1WG78-F1
#
_cell.length_a   1.000
_cell.length_b   1.000
_cell.length_c   1.000
_cell.angle_alpha   90.00
_cell.angle_beta   90.00
_cell.angle_gamma   90.00
#
_symmetry.space_group_name_H-M   'P 1'
#
loop_
_entity.id
_entity.type
_entity.pdbx_description
1 polymer ?
#
loop_
_entity_poly.entity_id
_entity_poly.type
_entity_poly.pdbx_seq_one_letter_code
_entity_poly.pdbx_strand_id
1 'polypeptide(L)' 'MARTLAQFTITPDGAGDYTLHLEDDDGETLEFSASYEQLDLIVEAIEEQLDGDEEDMLGVDEDEDEAEEEE' A
#
# COMPACT_ATOMS: atom_id res chain seq x y z
N MET A 1 18.05 -6.10 0.00
CA MET A 1 16.92 -6.51 0.84
C MET A 1 15.79 -5.55 0.52
N ALA A 2 14.55 -6.03 0.39
CA ALA A 2 13.41 -5.14 0.20
C ALA A 2 13.18 -4.36 1.51
N ARG A 3 12.82 -3.08 1.40
CA ARG A 3 12.46 -2.24 2.55
C ARG A 3 10.97 -2.44 2.84
N THR A 4 10.59 -2.54 4.11
CA THR A 4 9.18 -2.63 4.52
C THR A 4 8.66 -1.22 4.72
N LEU A 5 7.54 -0.89 4.05
CA LEU A 5 6.88 0.40 4.19
C LEU A 5 6.20 0.47 5.56
N ALA A 6 6.61 1.43 6.40
CA ALA A 6 6.01 1.69 7.70
C ALA A 6 4.91 2.76 7.60
N GLN A 7 5.17 3.85 6.87
CA GLN A 7 4.21 4.93 6.69
C GLN A 7 4.24 5.49 5.26
N PHE A 8 3.05 5.77 4.73
CA PHE A 8 2.87 6.50 3.47
C PHE A 8 2.02 7.74 3.71
N THR A 9 2.45 8.89 3.20
CA THR A 9 1.70 10.14 3.32
C THR A 9 1.84 10.96 2.04
N ILE A 10 0.74 11.55 1.59
CA ILE A 10 0.72 12.45 0.42
C ILE A 10 0.30 13.83 0.90
N THR A 11 1.09 14.85 0.59
CA THR A 11 0.80 16.24 0.96
C THR A 11 0.88 17.15 -0.27
N PRO A 12 -0.07 18.08 -0.46
CA PRO A 12 0.05 19.09 -1.51
C PRO A 12 1.20 20.05 -1.17
N ASP A 13 2.02 20.38 -2.16
CA ASP A 13 3.21 21.23 -1.96
C ASP A 13 2.90 22.75 -2.00
N GLY A 14 1.68 23.10 -2.44
CA GLY A 14 1.21 24.47 -2.58
C GLY A 14 1.60 25.17 -3.89
N ALA A 15 2.41 24.54 -4.74
CA ALA A 15 2.74 24.97 -6.10
C ALA A 15 1.87 24.29 -7.17
N GLY A 16 1.10 23.28 -6.78
CA GLY A 16 0.19 22.53 -7.66
C GLY A 16 0.58 21.06 -7.83
N ASP A 17 1.71 20.66 -7.23
CA ASP A 17 2.20 19.29 -7.20
C ASP A 17 1.97 18.68 -5.80
N TYR A 18 2.34 17.41 -5.66
CA TYR A 18 2.17 16.60 -4.46
C TYR A 18 3.50 16.00 -4.04
N THR A 19 3.76 16.00 -2.73
CA THR A 19 4.89 15.32 -2.11
C THR A 19 4.42 14.00 -1.50
N LEU A 20 5.07 12.91 -1.91
CA LEU A 20 4.90 11.57 -1.38
C LEU A 20 6.02 11.27 -0.39
N HIS A 21 5.64 10.98 0.85
CA HIS A 21 6.53 10.54 1.93
C HIS A 21 6.35 9.05 2.14
N LEU A 22 7.44 8.29 1.96
CA LEU A 22 7.51 6.87 2.28
C LEU A 22 8.53 6.69 3.40
N GLU A 23 8.07 6.31 4.60
CA GLU A 23 8.93 5.94 5.71
C GLU A 23 9.04 4.42 5.78
N ASP A 24 10.26 3.90 5.94
CA ASP A 24 10.47 2.48 6.22
C ASP A 24 10.51 2.17 7.72
N ASP A 25 10.52 0.89 8.07
CA ASP A 25 10.54 0.42 9.47
C ASP A 25 11.84 0.78 10.22
N ASP A 26 12.91 1.13 9.50
CA ASP A 26 14.17 1.62 10.10
C ASP A 26 14.12 3.13 10.39
N GLY A 27 13.03 3.81 9.97
CA GLY A 27 12.84 5.25 10.08
C GLY A 27 13.50 6.07 8.97
N GLU A 28 13.96 5.43 7.88
CA GLU A 28 14.42 6.14 6.68
C GLU A 28 13.22 6.64 5.88
N THR A 29 13.14 7.96 5.67
CA THR A 29 12.11 8.58 4.83
C THR A 29 12.63 8.86 3.42
N LEU A 30 11.86 8.44 2.41
CA LEU A 30 12.01 8.78 1.01
C LEU A 30 10.95 9.82 0.62
N GLU A 31 11.38 10.88 -0.07
CA GLU A 31 10.52 11.96 -0.53
C GLU A 31 10.50 12.02 -2.06
N PHE A 32 9.31 12.04 -2.66
CA PHE A 32 9.12 12.21 -4.09
C PHE A 32 8.15 13.35 -4.37
N SER A 33 8.42 14.15 -5.39
CA SER A 33 7.45 15.13 -5.92
C SER A 33 6.80 14.55 -7.17
N ALA A 34 5.48 14.60 -7.23
CA ALA A 34 4.68 14.13 -8.36
C ALA A 34 3.59 15.15 -8.70
N SER A 35 3.30 15.33 -9.98
CA SER A 35 2.17 16.15 -10.42
C SER A 35 0.83 15.45 -10.19
N TYR A 36 -0.28 16.18 -10.34
CA TYR A 36 -1.62 15.60 -10.26
C TYR A 36 -1.82 14.41 -11.22
N GLU A 37 -1.39 14.55 -12.47
CA GLU A 37 -1.50 13.49 -13.48
C GLU A 37 -0.65 12.27 -13.12
N GLN A 38 0.51 12.48 -12.50
CA GLN A 38 1.36 11.37 -12.05
C GLN A 38 0.77 10.69 -10.82
N LEU A 39 0.15 11.44 -9.92
CA LEU A 39 -0.54 10.88 -8.76
C LEU A 39 -1.72 10.00 -9.20
N ASP A 40 -2.46 10.42 -10.24
CA ASP A 40 -3.55 9.64 -10.84
C ASP A 40 -3.04 8.29 -11.38
N LEU A 41 -1.95 8.31 -12.15
CA LEU A 41 -1.29 7.08 -12.65
C LEU A 41 -0.78 6.17 -11.52
N ILE A 42 -0.30 6.75 -10.41
CA ILE A 42 0.14 5.98 -9.25
C ILE A 42 -1.06 5.28 -8.60
N VAL A 43 -2.20 5.97 -8.47
CA VAL A 43 -3.43 5.38 -7.92
C VAL A 43 -3.92 4.25 -8.82
N GLU A 44 -4.01 4.47 -10.13
CA GLU A 44 -4.44 3.46 -11.10
C GLU A 44 -3.57 2.19 -11.02
N ALA A 45 -2.25 2.34 -10.96
CA ALA A 45 -1.34 1.20 -10.84
C ALA A 45 -1.48 0.45 -9.50
N ILE A 46 -1.79 1.16 -8.41
CA ILE A 46 -2.07 0.53 -7.10
C ILE A 46 -3.38 -0.24 -7.17
N GLU A 47 -4.44 0.35 -7.73
CA GLU A 47 -5.74 -0.31 -7.89
C GLU A 47 -5.63 -1.56 -8.78
N GLU A 48 -4.95 -1.48 -9.92
CA GLU A 48 -4.72 -2.64 -10.80
C GLU A 48 -4.02 -3.79 -10.07
N GLN A 49 -3.02 -3.47 -9.25
CA GLN A 49 -2.31 -4.49 -8.47
C GLN A 49 -3.19 -5.06 -7.35
N LEU A 50 -3.96 -4.22 -6.65
CA LEU A 50 -4.86 -4.67 -5.60
C LEU A 50 -5.98 -5.56 -6.14
N ASP A 51 -6.56 -5.21 -7.29
CA ASP A 51 -7.59 -6.03 -7.95
C ASP A 51 -7.00 -7.37 -8.43
N GLY A 52 -5.76 -7.38 -8.92
CA GLY A 52 -5.06 -8.60 -9.32
C GLY A 52 -4.69 -9.50 -8.13
N ASP A 53 -4.28 -8.89 -7.01
CA ASP A 53 -3.92 -9.58 -5.78
C ASP A 53 -5.15 -9.94 -4.93
N GLU A 54 -6.34 -9.37 -5.18
CA GLU A 54 -7.59 -9.69 -4.48
C GLU A 54 -7.93 -11.19 -4.59
N GLU A 55 -7.66 -11.81 -5.75
CA GLU A 55 -7.82 -13.27 -5.92
C GLU A 55 -6.84 -14.10 -5.06
N ASP A 56 -5.66 -13.56 -4.71
CA ASP A 56 -4.64 -14.24 -3.88
C ASP A 56 -4.76 -13.87 -2.39
N MET A 57 -5.22 -12.66 -2.05
CA MET A 57 -5.39 -12.16 -0.68
C MET A 57 -6.73 -12.56 -0.05
N LEU A 58 -7.82 -12.62 -0.81
CA LEU A 58 -9.11 -13.10 -0.29
C LEU A 58 -9.17 -14.63 -0.11
N GLY A 59 -8.13 -15.36 -0.53
CA GLY A 59 -7.98 -16.80 -0.32
C GLY A 59 -7.45 -17.22 1.06
N VAL A 60 -7.31 -16.29 2.02
CA VAL A 60 -6.67 -16.54 3.34
C VAL A 60 -7.57 -16.17 4.53
N ASP A 61 -8.89 -16.26 4.41
CA ASP A 61 -9.80 -16.14 5.59
C ASP A 61 -11.13 -16.93 5.45
N GLU A 62 -11.15 -18.07 4.77
CA GLU A 62 -12.34 -18.98 4.76
C GLU A 62 -12.04 -20.46 5.11
N ASP A 63 -10.86 -20.82 5.64
CA ASP A 63 -10.58 -22.19 6.07
C ASP A 63 -9.85 -22.26 7.44
N GLU A 64 -10.53 -21.89 8.52
CA GLU A 64 -10.32 -22.55 9.84
C GLU A 64 -11.69 -22.87 10.47
N ASP A 65 -12.39 -23.80 9.81
CA ASP A 65 -13.47 -24.59 10.40
C ASP A 65 -12.95 -25.47 11.57
N GLU A 66 -13.74 -25.49 12.64
CA GLU A 66 -14.06 -26.65 13.49
C GLU A 66 -12.89 -27.38 14.20
N ALA A 67 -12.46 -26.83 15.33
CA ALA A 67 -11.94 -27.67 16.41
C ALA A 67 -13.12 -28.29 17.19
N GLU A 68 -13.54 -29.49 16.78
CA GLU A 68 -14.26 -30.45 17.63
C GLU A 68 -13.43 -30.70 18.90
N GLU A 69 -13.86 -30.18 20.06
CA GLU A 69 -13.39 -30.69 21.36
C GLU A 69 -14.31 -31.83 21.81
N GLU A 70 -13.95 -33.06 21.44
CA GLU A 70 -14.35 -34.27 22.16
C GLU A 70 -13.45 -34.47 23.39
N GLU A 71 -14.02 -34.40 24.60
CA GLU A 71 -14.00 -35.43 25.68
C GLU A 71 -14.67 -34.94 26.98
#